data_AF-A0AAD9ZSR4-F1
#
_entry.id   AF-A0AAD9ZSR4-F1
#
_cell.length_a   1.000
_cell.length_b   1.000
_cell.length_c   1.000
_cell.angle_alpha   90.00
_cell.angle_beta   90.00
_cell.angle_gamma   90.00
#
_symmetry.space_group_name_H-M   'P 1'
#
loop_
_entity.id
_entity.type
_entity.pdbx_description
1 polymer ?
#
loop_
_entity_poly.entity_id
_entity_poly.type
_entity_poly.pdbx_seq_one_letter_code
_entity_poly.pdbx_strand_id
1 'polypeptide(L)'
;MTRISAMLHEMNCRLTDASHVPDRNNVLLDVDEQEKHYLLSHHCDKLAMAVGLISARPIRVVKNMRICSDCHSFAKLVSKI
;
A
#
# COMPACT_ATOMS: atom_id res chain seq x y z
N MET A 1 -0.15 17.32 -1.38
CA MET A 1 -0.72 15.95 -1.38
C MET A 1 -0.62 15.19 -2.71
N THR A 2 -0.35 15.82 -3.86
CA THR A 2 -0.47 15.19 -5.19
C THR A 2 0.59 14.14 -5.51
N ARG A 3 1.85 14.35 -5.12
CA ARG A 3 2.96 13.43 -5.46
C ARG A 3 2.84 12.05 -4.78
N ILE A 4 2.41 12.00 -3.52
CA ILE A 4 2.27 10.74 -2.77
C ILE A 4 1.14 9.90 -3.38
N SER A 5 0.00 10.52 -3.69
CA SER A 5 -1.12 9.83 -4.36
C SER A 5 -0.72 9.31 -5.75
N ALA A 6 0.04 10.09 -6.53
CA ALA A 6 0.54 9.65 -7.83
C ALA A 6 1.49 8.44 -7.71
N MET A 7 2.45 8.48 -6.79
CA MET A 7 3.36 7.35 -6.54
C MET A 7 2.61 6.12 -6.02
N LEU A 8 1.65 6.31 -5.11
CA LEU A 8 0.81 5.21 -4.62
C LEU A 8 0.02 4.57 -5.77
N HIS A 9 -0.54 5.38 -6.68
CA HIS A 9 -1.22 4.87 -7.87
C HIS A 9 -0.28 4.07 -8.77
N GLU A 10 0.91 4.61 -9.07
CA GLU A 10 1.94 3.91 -9.85
C GLU A 10 2.32 2.56 -9.22
N MET A 11 2.55 2.54 -7.91
CA MET A 11 2.84 1.31 -7.17
C MET A 11 1.71 0.29 -7.32
N ASN A 12 0.45 0.72 -7.14
CA ASN A 12 -0.70 -0.18 -7.28
C ASN A 12 -0.82 -0.75 -8.71
N CYS A 13 -0.60 0.07 -9.74
CA CYS A 13 -0.60 -0.40 -11.14
C CYS A 13 0.51 -1.44 -11.37
N ARG A 14 1.76 -1.11 -11.02
CA ARG A 14 2.91 -2.01 -11.21
C ARG A 14 2.76 -3.31 -10.44
N LEU A 15 2.20 -3.27 -9.24
CA LEU A 15 1.98 -4.46 -8.43
C LEU A 15 0.82 -5.31 -8.94
N THR A 16 -0.19 -4.70 -9.55
CA THR A 16 -1.25 -5.43 -10.24
C THR A 16 -0.66 -6.27 -11.38
N ASP A 17 0.23 -5.68 -12.18
CA ASP A 17 0.94 -6.40 -13.25
C ASP A 17 1.87 -7.49 -12.70
N ALA A 18 2.42 -7.27 -11.49
CA ALA A 18 3.23 -8.24 -10.76
C ALA A 18 2.42 -9.29 -9.97
N SER A 19 1.13 -9.48 -10.30
CA SER A 19 0.24 -10.47 -9.69
C SER A 19 -0.04 -10.26 -8.19
N HIS A 20 0.01 -9.01 -7.71
CA HIS A 20 -0.52 -8.69 -6.39
C HIS A 20 -2.05 -8.78 -6.41
N VAL A 21 -2.61 -9.58 -5.51
CA VAL A 21 -4.06 -9.72 -5.31
C VAL A 21 -4.41 -9.10 -3.96
N PRO A 22 -5.16 -7.98 -3.92
CA PRO A 22 -5.51 -7.33 -2.65
C PRO A 22 -6.39 -8.22 -1.76
N ASP A 23 -5.98 -8.40 -0.50
CA ASP A 23 -6.76 -9.16 0.50
C ASP A 23 -7.71 -8.22 1.26
N ARG A 24 -8.93 -8.07 0.74
CA ARG A 24 -9.97 -7.15 1.23
C ARG A 24 -10.48 -7.47 2.63
N ASN A 25 -10.21 -8.66 3.16
CA ASN A 25 -10.54 -9.03 4.54
C ASN A 25 -9.73 -8.24 5.57
N ASN A 26 -8.68 -7.53 5.14
CA ASN A 26 -7.91 -6.62 6.00
C ASN A 26 -8.61 -5.27 6.25
N VAL A 27 -9.78 -5.04 5.63
CA VAL A 27 -10.66 -3.90 5.94
C VAL A 27 -11.90 -4.43 6.67
N LEU A 28 -11.98 -4.14 7.97
CA LEU A 28 -13.05 -4.64 8.85
C LEU A 28 -14.30 -3.77 8.85
N LEU A 29 -14.26 -2.63 8.15
CA LEU A 29 -15.40 -1.73 8.00
C LEU A 29 -16.46 -2.40 7.12
N ASP A 30 -17.72 -2.32 7.55
CA ASP A 30 -18.86 -2.77 6.77
C ASP A 30 -19.24 -1.69 5.73
N VAL A 31 -18.49 -1.73 4.63
CA VAL A 31 -18.63 -0.85 3.47
C VAL A 31 -18.61 -1.70 2.20
N ASP A 32 -18.97 -1.10 1.07
CA ASP A 32 -18.96 -1.82 -0.19
C ASP A 32 -17.55 -2.27 -0.61
N GLU A 33 -17.48 -3.21 -1.55
CA GLU A 33 -16.22 -3.81 -1.99
C GLU A 33 -15.28 -2.83 -2.70
N GLN A 34 -15.83 -1.80 -3.36
CA GLN A 34 -15.04 -0.77 -4.02
C GLN A 34 -14.40 0.14 -2.96
N GLU A 35 -15.14 0.47 -1.91
CA GLU A 35 -14.67 1.26 -0.78
C GLU A 35 -13.64 0.48 0.04
N LYS A 36 -13.84 -0.83 0.29
CA LYS A 36 -12.79 -1.68 0.90
C LYS A 36 -11.51 -1.68 0.07
N HIS A 37 -11.62 -1.82 -1.25
CA HIS A 37 -10.46 -1.77 -2.14
C HIS A 37 -9.74 -0.42 -2.06
N TYR A 38 -10.51 0.67 -2.06
CA TYR A 38 -9.98 2.01 -1.89
C TYR A 38 -9.24 2.17 -0.56
N LEU A 39 -9.87 1.80 0.57
CA LEU A 39 -9.27 1.89 1.91
C LEU A 39 -8.00 1.04 2.02
N LEU A 40 -8.02 -0.19 1.51
CA LEU A 40 -6.87 -1.11 1.52
C LEU A 40 -5.70 -0.58 0.68
N SER A 41 -5.97 0.05 -0.46
CA SER A 41 -4.94 0.69 -1.28
C SER A 41 -4.30 1.90 -0.59
N HIS A 42 -4.98 2.51 0.38
CA HIS A 42 -4.54 3.71 1.12
C HIS A 42 -4.07 3.43 2.55
N HIS A 43 -3.83 2.18 2.92
CA HIS A 43 -3.20 1.86 4.21
C HIS A 43 -1.91 2.67 4.43
N CYS A 44 -1.68 3.11 5.68
CA CYS A 44 -0.56 3.98 6.03
C CYS A 44 0.81 3.39 5.67
N ASP A 45 0.94 2.05 5.71
CA ASP A 45 2.17 1.36 5.29
C ASP A 45 2.47 1.58 3.80
N LYS A 46 1.46 1.52 2.93
CA LYS A 46 1.62 1.76 1.48
C LYS A 46 1.94 3.21 1.19
N LEU A 47 1.30 4.14 1.89
CA LEU A 47 1.61 5.58 1.81
C LEU A 47 3.05 5.87 2.26
N ALA A 48 3.51 5.25 3.34
CA ALA A 48 4.88 5.40 3.82
C ALA A 48 5.89 4.89 2.78
N MET A 49 5.64 3.74 2.16
CA MET A 49 6.47 3.22 1.06
C MET A 49 6.50 4.19 -0.13
N ALA A 50 5.37 4.78 -0.51
CA ALA A 50 5.32 5.80 -1.57
C ALA A 50 6.21 7.02 -1.24
N VAL A 51 6.19 7.49 0.01
CA VAL A 51 7.10 8.55 0.47
C VAL A 51 8.57 8.12 0.35
N GLY A 52 8.89 6.88 0.73
CA GLY A 52 10.23 6.34 0.61
C GLY A 52 10.75 6.36 -0.82
N LEU A 53 9.95 5.85 -1.77
CA LEU A 53 10.29 5.85 -3.19
C LEU A 53 10.46 7.27 -3.75
N ILE A 54 9.57 8.20 -3.40
CA ILE A 54 9.70 9.61 -3.83
C ILE A 54 10.97 10.25 -3.29
N SER A 55 11.35 9.94 -2.05
CA SER A 55 12.51 10.54 -1.38
C SER A 55 13.84 9.99 -1.87
N ALA A 56 13.84 8.81 -2.53
CA ALA A 56 15.04 8.05 -2.91
C ALA A 56 16.02 7.84 -1.73
N ARG A 57 15.50 7.78 -0.50
CA ARG A 57 16.28 7.56 0.73
C ARG A 57 15.66 6.42 1.54
N PRO A 58 16.47 5.69 2.33
CA PRO A 58 15.92 4.72 3.26
C PRO A 58 14.94 5.39 4.23
N ILE A 59 13.78 4.77 4.42
CA ILE A 59 12.78 5.19 5.40
C ILE A 59 12.68 4.17 6.53
N ARG A 60 12.33 4.65 7.72
CA ARG A 60 11.95 3.80 8.86
C ARG A 60 10.50 4.10 9.20
N VAL A 61 9.65 3.08 9.09
CA VAL A 61 8.23 3.17 9.45
C VAL A 61 8.06 2.60 10.85
N VAL A 62 7.54 3.40 11.77
CA VAL A 62 7.24 3.00 13.16
C VAL A 62 5.75 3.20 13.40
N LYS A 63 5.06 2.16 13.87
CA LYS A 63 3.63 2.21 14.17
C LYS A 63 3.30 1.23 15.31
N ASN A 64 2.20 1.51 16.01
CA ASN A 64 1.73 0.68 17.13
C ASN A 64 1.01 -0.58 16.65
N MET A 65 0.41 -0.54 15.46
CA MET A 65 -0.32 -1.66 14.89
C MET A 65 0.60 -2.59 14.11
N ARG A 66 0.32 -3.89 14.15
CA ARG A 66 0.99 -4.86 13.28
C ARG A 66 0.72 -4.52 11.80
N ILE A 67 1.66 -4.84 10.92
CA ILE A 67 1.40 -4.81 9.47
C ILE A 67 0.35 -5.88 9.12
N CYS A 68 -0.65 -5.51 8.32
CA CYS A 68 -1.67 -6.46 7.88
C CYS A 68 -1.13 -7.40 6.79
N SER A 69 -1.82 -8.52 6.51
CA SER A 69 -1.32 -9.54 5.56
C SER A 69 -1.14 -8.97 4.14
N ASP A 70 -2.08 -8.13 3.72
CA ASP A 70 -2.04 -7.43 2.44
C ASP A 70 -0.82 -6.49 2.35
N CYS A 71 -0.65 -5.56 3.30
CA CYS A 71 0.47 -4.63 3.31
C CYS A 71 1.82 -5.34 3.42
N HIS A 72 1.90 -6.46 4.14
CA HIS A 72 3.11 -7.28 4.21
C HIS A 72 3.47 -7.88 2.85
N SER A 73 2.49 -8.43 2.14
CA SER A 73 2.68 -8.99 0.80
C SER A 73 3.00 -7.91 -0.24
N PHE A 74 2.33 -6.76 -0.13
CA PHE A 74 2.60 -5.57 -0.94
C PHE A 74 4.03 -5.08 -0.74
N ALA A 75 4.51 -4.96 0.51
CA ALA A 75 5.88 -4.56 0.83
C ALA A 75 6.94 -5.45 0.14
N LYS A 76 6.71 -6.77 0.15
CA LYS A 76 7.59 -7.76 -0.49
C LYS A 76 7.69 -7.57 -2.01
N LEU A 77 6.63 -7.08 -2.66
CA LEU A 77 6.63 -6.80 -4.09
C LEU A 77 7.23 -5.43 -4.39
N VAL A 78 6.91 -4.42 -3.57
CA VAL A 78 7.52 -3.08 -3.67
C VAL A 78 9.03 -3.14 -3.52
N SER A 79 9.60 -4.05 -2.73
CA SER A 79 11.06 -4.18 -2.61
C SER A 79 11.76 -4.67 -3.89
N LYS A 80 11.02 -5.03 -4.93
CA LYS A 80 11.53 -5.45 -6.25
C LYS A 80 11.35 -4.37 -7.33
N ILE A 81 10.74 -3.24 -6.96
CA ILE A 81 10.62 -2.04 -7.78
C ILE A 81 11.93 -1.25 -7.70
#